data_AF-A0A8I0B4D1-F1
#
_entry.id   AF-A0A8I0B4D1-F1
#
_cell.length_a   1.000
_cell.length_b   1.000
_cell.length_c   1.000
_cell.angle_alpha   90.00
_cell.angle_beta   90.00
_cell.angle_gamma   90.00
#
_symmetry.space_group_name_H-M   'P 1'
#
loop_
_entity.id
_entity.type
_entity.pdbx_description
1 polymer ?
#
loop_
_entity_poly.entity_id
_entity_poly.type
_entity_poly.pdbx_seq_one_letter_code
_entity_poly.pdbx_strand_id
1 'polypeptide(L)'
;MDWPVWILLASSAVEVLLAAVAIFFYLRLRQSEALIRALQERQGEFMEKLAWNTRLEQELVASFAERQEELTQLDAQLAQTATHLRRLLQEAERYTKSPEFLRHIIVSGRRRGQSPQALAQATGLTVDEVELILESEGR
;
A
#
# COMPACT_ATOMS: atom_id res chain seq x y z
N MET A 1 -57.83 37.35 -70.95
CA MET A 1 -57.11 36.19 -71.50
C MET A 1 -55.74 36.24 -70.84
N ASP A 2 -55.69 35.74 -69.61
CA ASP A 2 -54.58 35.99 -68.66
C ASP A 2 -53.94 34.68 -68.21
N TRP A 3 -54.36 33.56 -68.80
CA TRP A 3 -53.84 32.22 -68.64
C TRP A 3 -52.30 32.13 -68.65
N PRO A 4 -51.55 32.79 -69.57
CA PRO A 4 -50.09 32.74 -69.55
C PRO A 4 -49.48 33.41 -68.31
N VAL A 5 -50.10 34.47 -67.78
CA VAL A 5 -49.60 35.18 -66.58
C VAL A 5 -49.75 34.30 -65.34
N TRP A 6 -50.88 33.59 -65.22
CA TRP A 6 -51.09 32.64 -64.12
C TRP A 6 -50.11 31.47 -64.14
N ILE A 7 -49.75 30.95 -65.32
CA ILE A 7 -48.75 29.90 -65.47
C ILE A 7 -47.36 30.40 -65.04
N LEU A 8 -46.96 31.60 -65.47
CA LEU A 8 -45.67 32.19 -65.08
C LEU A 8 -45.60 32.43 -63.56
N LEU A 9 -46.70 32.90 -62.96
CA LEU A 9 -46.77 33.16 -61.53
C LEU A 9 -46.72 31.85 -60.71
N ALA A 10 -47.42 30.81 -61.17
CA ALA A 10 -47.35 29.48 -60.57
C ALA A 10 -45.95 28.86 -60.68
N SER A 11 -45.31 28.98 -61.85
CA SER A 11 -43.93 28.50 -62.07
C SER A 11 -42.93 29.21 -61.16
N SER A 12 -43.02 30.54 -61.05
CA SER A 12 -42.14 31.32 -60.18
C SER A 12 -42.37 30.99 -58.70
N ALA A 13 -43.62 30.79 -58.28
CA ALA A 13 -43.92 30.35 -56.92
C ALA A 13 -43.30 28.98 -56.59
N VAL A 14 -43.34 28.03 -57.53
CA VAL A 14 -42.69 26.72 -57.39
C VAL A 14 -41.17 26.86 -57.33
N GLU A 15 -40.56 27.71 -58.17
CA GLU A 15 -39.12 27.96 -58.12
C GLU A 15 -38.68 28.54 -56.76
N VAL A 16 -39.40 29.53 -56.24
CA VAL A 16 -39.12 30.12 -54.92
C VAL A 16 -39.28 29.07 -53.81
N LEU A 17 -40.31 28.23 -53.90
CA LEU A 17 -40.52 27.14 -52.95
C LEU A 17 -39.37 26.13 -52.98
N LEU A 18 -38.93 25.71 -54.17
CA LEU A 18 -37.80 24.80 -54.33
C LEU A 18 -36.51 25.41 -53.78
N ALA A 19 -36.25 26.69 -54.05
CA ALA A 19 -35.10 27.40 -53.50
C ALA A 19 -35.15 27.46 -51.96
N ALA A 20 -36.30 27.76 -51.38
CA ALA A 20 -36.49 27.79 -49.93
C ALA A 20 -36.23 26.40 -49.30
N VAL A 21 -36.74 25.34 -49.92
CA VAL A 21 -36.51 23.96 -49.49
C VAL A 21 -35.02 23.59 -49.57
N ALA A 22 -34.34 23.94 -50.66
CA ALA A 22 -32.91 23.71 -50.83
C ALA A 22 -32.09 24.43 -49.75
N ILE A 23 -32.41 25.69 -49.45
CA ILE A 23 -31.76 26.46 -48.38
C ILE A 23 -32.00 25.81 -47.02
N PHE A 24 -33.23 25.38 -46.74
CA PHE A 24 -33.56 24.69 -45.50
C PHE A 24 -32.75 23.40 -45.33
N PHE A 25 -32.68 22.58 -46.38
CA PHE A 25 -31.87 21.35 -46.37
C PHE A 25 -30.39 21.64 -46.16
N TYR A 26 -29.86 22.67 -46.82
CA TYR A 26 -28.46 23.08 -46.66
C TYR A 26 -28.14 23.49 -45.21
N LEU A 27 -29.01 24.31 -44.59
CA LEU A 27 -28.82 24.72 -43.19
C LEU A 27 -28.92 23.54 -42.22
N ARG A 28 -29.90 22.65 -42.43
CA ARG A 28 -30.07 21.45 -41.60
C ARG A 28 -28.87 20.51 -41.70
N LEU A 29 -28.32 20.32 -42.90
CA LEU A 29 -27.15 19.47 -43.13
C LEU A 29 -25.92 20.04 -42.42
N ARG A 30 -25.68 21.35 -42.57
CA ARG A 30 -24.56 22.04 -41.92
C ARG A 30 -24.60 21.94 -40.39
N GLN A 31 -25.79 22.03 -39.79
CA GLN A 31 -25.97 21.82 -38.34
C GLN A 31 -25.66 20.39 -37.93
N SER A 32 -26.10 19.40 -38.71
CA SER A 32 -25.82 17.99 -38.45
C SER A 32 -24.32 17.69 -38.49
N GLU A 33 -23.59 18.25 -39.46
CA GLU A 33 -22.14 18.07 -39.56
C GLU A 33 -21.39 18.69 -38.37
N ALA A 34 -21.79 19.87 -37.92
CA ALA A 34 -21.18 20.54 -36.78
C ALA A 34 -21.37 19.73 -35.48
N LEU A 35 -22.57 19.17 -35.26
CA LEU A 35 -22.85 18.34 -34.09
C LEU A 35 -22.06 17.03 -34.10
N ILE A 36 -21.94 16.38 -35.26
CA ILE A 36 -21.17 15.14 -35.40
C ILE A 36 -19.69 15.39 -35.12
N ARG A 37 -19.12 16.47 -35.66
CA ARG A 37 -17.71 16.84 -35.39
C ARG A 37 -17.47 17.10 -33.90
N ALA A 38 -18.35 17.86 -33.25
CA ALA A 38 -18.25 18.11 -31.81
C ALA A 38 -18.35 16.82 -30.98
N LEU A 39 -19.20 15.88 -31.39
CA LEU A 39 -19.32 14.58 -30.73
C LEU A 39 -18.05 13.72 -30.91
N GLN A 40 -17.49 13.70 -32.11
CA GLN A 40 -16.24 12.98 -32.42
C GLN A 40 -15.05 13.54 -31.63
N GLU A 41 -14.94 14.86 -31.53
CA GLU A 41 -13.88 15.51 -30.76
C GLU A 41 -13.96 15.15 -29.28
N ARG A 42 -15.16 15.18 -28.70
CA ARG A 42 -15.37 14.74 -27.32
C ARG A 42 -15.08 13.25 -27.12
N GLN A 43 -15.47 12.40 -28.06
CA GLN A 43 -15.14 10.98 -28.00
C GLN A 43 -13.63 10.74 -28.00
N GLY A 44 -12.88 11.49 -28.82
CA GLY A 44 -11.41 11.44 -28.82
C GLY A 44 -10.81 11.78 -27.45
N GLU A 45 -11.24 12.90 -26.87
CA GLU A 45 -10.77 13.33 -25.54
C GLU A 45 -11.12 12.30 -24.44
N PHE A 46 -12.33 11.72 -24.48
CA PHE A 46 -12.71 10.67 -23.53
C PHE A 46 -11.88 9.40 -23.70
N MET A 47 -11.60 8.97 -24.93
CA MET A 47 -10.79 7.79 -25.20
C MET A 47 -9.34 7.97 -24.74
N GLU A 48 -8.77 9.16 -24.92
CA GLU A 48 -7.42 9.48 -24.43
C GLU A 48 -7.34 9.42 -22.91
N LYS A 49 -8.33 9.99 -22.20
CA LYS A 49 -8.42 9.90 -20.74
C LYS A 49 -8.57 8.47 -20.25
N LEU A 50 -9.34 7.65 -20.95
CA LEU A 50 -9.57 6.25 -20.60
C LEU A 50 -8.27 5.43 -20.80
N ALA A 51 -7.58 5.62 -21.92
CA ALA A 51 -6.29 5.00 -22.17
C ALA A 51 -5.22 5.40 -21.15
N TRP A 52 -5.18 6.68 -20.75
CA TRP A 52 -4.30 7.15 -19.68
C TRP A 52 -4.63 6.49 -18.34
N ASN A 53 -5.91 6.42 -17.97
CA ASN A 53 -6.35 5.83 -16.72
C ASN A 53 -5.98 4.34 -16.64
N THR A 54 -6.23 3.57 -17.71
CA THR A 54 -5.84 2.15 -17.77
C THR A 54 -4.33 1.94 -17.64
N ARG A 55 -3.51 2.83 -18.22
CA ARG A 55 -2.05 2.77 -18.02
C ARG A 55 -1.66 3.01 -16.56
N LEU A 56 -2.25 4.02 -15.92
CA LEU A 56 -2.02 4.28 -14.50
C LEU A 56 -2.44 3.10 -13.62
N GLU A 57 -3.60 2.49 -13.90
CA GLU A 57 -4.05 1.31 -13.15
C GLU A 57 -3.04 0.15 -13.27
N GLN A 58 -2.50 -0.09 -14.46
CA GLN A 58 -1.48 -1.12 -14.66
C GLN A 58 -0.19 -0.83 -13.90
N GLU A 59 0.29 0.42 -13.95
CA GLU A 59 1.48 0.86 -13.21
C GLU A 59 1.28 0.74 -11.69
N LEU A 60 0.10 1.15 -11.19
CA LEU A 60 -0.26 1.03 -9.78
C LEU A 60 -0.30 -0.44 -9.33
N VAL A 61 -1.00 -1.29 -10.08
CA VAL A 61 -1.12 -2.73 -9.75
C VAL A 61 0.25 -3.40 -9.73
N ALA A 62 1.13 -3.07 -10.69
CA ALA A 62 2.50 -3.58 -10.70
C ALA A 62 3.29 -3.15 -9.45
N SER A 63 3.21 -1.86 -9.08
CA SER A 63 3.90 -1.35 -7.88
C SER A 63 3.34 -1.94 -6.58
N PHE A 64 2.03 -2.16 -6.49
CA PHE A 64 1.41 -2.82 -5.33
C PHE A 64 1.83 -4.28 -5.21
N ALA A 65 1.90 -5.03 -6.31
CA ALA A 65 2.35 -6.42 -6.30
C ALA A 65 3.80 -6.54 -5.80
N GLU A 66 4.69 -5.70 -6.32
CA GLU A 66 6.10 -5.65 -5.89
C GLU A 66 6.23 -5.31 -4.40
N ARG A 67 5.51 -4.28 -3.93
CA ARG A 67 5.51 -3.91 -2.50
C ARG A 67 4.92 -4.99 -1.61
N GLN A 68 3.89 -5.70 -2.07
CA GLN A 68 3.28 -6.77 -1.30
C GLN A 68 4.24 -7.94 -1.14
N GLU A 69 5.02 -8.26 -2.17
CA GLU A 69 6.08 -9.25 -2.11
C GLU A 69 7.18 -8.83 -1.14
N GLU A 70 7.67 -7.59 -1.24
CA GLU A 70 8.69 -7.04 -0.34
C GLU A 70 8.22 -7.06 1.13
N LEU A 71 6.98 -6.63 1.39
CA LEU A 71 6.39 -6.67 2.73
C LEU A 71 6.27 -8.10 3.27
N THR A 72 5.93 -9.07 2.42
CA THR A 72 5.83 -10.48 2.82
C THR A 72 7.21 -11.04 3.17
N GLN A 73 8.25 -10.68 2.41
CA GLN A 73 9.63 -11.05 2.73
C GLN A 73 10.11 -10.42 4.04
N LEU A 74 9.79 -9.13 4.25
CA LEU A 74 10.18 -8.41 5.46
C LEU A 74 9.50 -8.99 6.71
N ASP A 75 8.22 -9.35 6.62
CA ASP A 75 7.48 -9.99 7.70
C ASP A 75 8.06 -11.36 8.06
N ALA A 76 8.46 -12.15 7.05
CA ALA A 76 9.15 -13.42 7.27
C ALA A 76 10.50 -13.22 8.00
N GLN A 77 11.27 -12.19 7.65
CA GLN A 77 12.53 -11.86 8.33
C GLN A 77 12.30 -11.40 9.78
N LEU A 78 11.28 -10.58 10.01
CA LEU A 78 10.89 -10.14 11.35
C LEU A 78 10.46 -11.33 12.22
N ALA A 79 9.66 -12.25 11.68
CA ALA A 79 9.23 -13.45 12.39
C ALA A 79 10.41 -14.37 12.75
N GLN A 80 11.37 -14.55 11.83
CA GLN A 80 12.61 -15.28 12.11
C GLN A 80 13.43 -14.60 13.21
N THR A 81 13.61 -13.29 13.11
CA THR A 81 14.36 -12.50 14.09
C THR A 81 13.72 -12.56 15.47
N ALA A 82 12.41 -12.40 15.56
CA ALA A 82 11.66 -12.53 16.81
C ALA A 82 11.80 -13.92 17.42
N THR A 83 11.78 -14.98 16.59
CA THR A 83 11.98 -16.35 17.05
C THR A 83 13.40 -16.58 17.56
N HIS A 84 14.40 -16.05 16.86
CA HIS A 84 15.80 -16.13 17.27
C HIS A 84 16.03 -15.42 18.60
N LEU A 85 15.54 -14.18 18.75
CA LEU A 85 15.62 -13.42 19.98
C LEU A 85 14.94 -14.15 21.15
N ARG A 86 13.77 -14.76 20.93
CA ARG A 86 13.10 -15.58 21.96
C ARG A 86 13.95 -16.77 22.41
N ARG A 87 14.65 -17.44 21.48
CA ARG A 87 15.57 -18.54 21.82
C ARG A 87 16.74 -18.05 22.66
N LEU A 88 17.39 -16.96 22.24
CA LEU A 88 18.48 -16.34 23.00
C LEU A 88 18.02 -15.93 24.41
N LEU A 89 16.81 -15.40 24.54
CA LEU A 89 16.24 -15.01 25.83
C LEU A 89 16.00 -16.24 26.73
N GLN A 90 15.49 -17.34 26.18
CA GLN A 90 15.37 -18.60 26.90
C GLN A 90 16.73 -19.19 27.32
N GLU A 91 17.74 -19.11 26.46
CA GLU A 91 19.10 -19.55 26.79
C GLU A 91 19.71 -18.69 27.90
N ALA A 92 19.54 -17.38 27.83
CA ALA A 92 19.97 -16.46 28.88
C ALA A 92 19.26 -16.75 30.21
N GLU A 93 17.93 -16.94 30.20
CA GLU A 93 17.18 -17.31 31.42
C GLU A 93 17.65 -18.64 32.02
N ARG A 94 17.92 -19.65 31.18
CA ARG A 94 18.47 -20.93 31.63
C ARG A 94 19.86 -20.77 32.24
N TYR A 95 20.69 -19.93 31.64
CA TYR A 95 22.03 -19.64 32.17
C TYR A 95 21.96 -18.87 33.49
N THR A 96 21.11 -17.84 33.60
CA THR A 96 20.92 -17.07 34.84
C THR A 96 20.36 -17.94 35.97
N LYS A 97 19.53 -18.94 35.65
CA LYS A 97 19.00 -19.91 36.62
C LYS A 97 19.93 -21.11 36.85
N SER A 98 21.09 -21.15 36.20
CA SER A 98 22.02 -22.28 36.35
C SER A 98 22.76 -22.22 37.70
N PRO A 99 22.99 -23.38 38.37
CA PRO A 99 23.68 -23.42 39.66
C PRO A 99 25.10 -22.86 39.61
N GLU A 100 25.82 -23.08 38.51
CA GLU A 100 27.20 -22.59 38.31
C GLU A 100 27.27 -21.06 38.20
N PHE A 101 26.27 -20.43 37.57
CA PHE A 101 26.21 -18.97 37.51
C PHE A 101 25.92 -18.34 38.88
N LEU A 102 25.00 -18.93 39.65
CA LEU A 102 24.72 -18.51 41.03
C LEU A 102 25.96 -18.67 41.92
N ARG A 103 26.67 -19.78 41.81
CA ARG A 103 27.96 -20.00 42.50
C ARG A 103 28.99 -18.94 42.11
N HIS A 104 29.15 -18.65 40.82
CA HIS A 104 30.06 -17.61 40.35
C HIS A 104 29.71 -16.20 40.87
N ILE A 105 28.41 -15.86 40.95
CA ILE A 105 27.96 -14.59 41.56
C ILE A 105 28.34 -14.53 43.05
N ILE A 106 28.07 -15.60 43.80
CA ILE A 106 28.35 -15.70 45.23
C ILE A 106 29.86 -15.55 45.51
N VAL A 107 30.69 -16.27 44.76
CA VAL A 107 32.16 -16.25 44.91
C VAL A 107 32.74 -14.91 44.52
N SER A 108 32.32 -14.35 43.38
CA SER A 108 32.81 -13.04 42.92
C SER A 108 32.30 -11.89 43.79
N GLY A 109 31.11 -11.99 44.39
CA GLY A 109 30.60 -11.04 45.37
C GLY A 109 31.38 -11.11 46.69
N ARG A 110 31.74 -12.31 47.15
CA ARG A 110 32.60 -12.50 48.32
C ARG A 110 34.01 -11.94 48.10
N ARG A 111 34.62 -12.16 46.93
CA ARG A 111 35.90 -11.54 46.54
C ARG A 111 35.85 -10.01 46.49
N ARG A 112 34.67 -9.44 46.23
CA ARG A 112 34.40 -8.00 46.26
C ARG A 112 34.04 -7.45 47.66
N GLY A 113 34.06 -8.29 48.71
CA GLY A 113 33.84 -7.89 50.09
C GLY A 113 32.38 -7.84 50.53
N GLN A 114 31.44 -8.40 49.77
CA GLN A 114 30.02 -8.43 50.16
C GLN A 114 29.76 -9.42 51.30
N SER A 115 28.84 -9.05 52.20
CA SER A 115 28.42 -9.93 53.30
C SER A 115 27.54 -11.08 52.78
N PRO A 116 27.55 -12.25 53.44
CA PRO A 116 26.73 -13.40 53.04
C PRO A 116 25.23 -13.07 53.00
N GLN A 117 24.76 -12.18 53.88
CA GLN A 117 23.36 -11.72 53.89
C GLN A 117 22.99 -10.88 52.66
N ALA A 118 23.91 -10.04 52.17
CA ALA A 118 23.69 -9.25 50.96
C ALA A 118 23.70 -10.12 49.70
N LEU A 119 24.54 -11.16 49.69
CA LEU A 119 24.60 -12.15 48.61
C LEU A 119 23.33 -13.01 48.56
N ALA A 120 22.83 -13.47 49.71
CA ALA A 120 21.56 -14.20 49.84
C ALA A 120 20.35 -13.40 49.34
N GLN A 121 20.28 -12.10 49.67
CA GLN A 121 19.20 -11.23 49.17
C GLN A 121 19.27 -11.01 47.66
N ALA A 122 20.46 -10.99 47.05
CA ALA A 122 20.64 -10.75 45.62
C ALA A 122 20.40 -12.00 44.74
N THR A 123 20.66 -13.20 45.26
CA THR A 123 20.48 -14.47 44.53
C THR A 123 19.19 -15.21 44.90
N GLY A 124 18.48 -14.79 45.95
CA GLY A 124 17.23 -15.42 46.41
C GLY A 124 17.44 -16.73 47.18
N LEU A 125 18.66 -16.98 47.67
CA LEU A 125 19.04 -18.14 48.47
C LEU A 125 19.01 -17.80 49.97
N THR A 126 18.96 -18.82 50.83
CA THR A 126 19.10 -18.61 52.28
C THR A 126 20.56 -18.32 52.67
N VAL A 127 20.76 -17.65 53.81
CA VAL A 127 22.11 -17.27 54.28
C VAL A 127 22.99 -18.51 54.50
N ASP A 128 22.42 -19.59 55.05
CA ASP A 128 23.11 -20.86 55.28
C ASP A 128 23.54 -21.54 53.98
N GLU A 129 22.71 -21.50 52.93
CA GLU A 129 23.06 -22.07 51.62
C GLU A 129 24.21 -21.32 50.95
N VAL A 130 24.26 -19.99 51.11
CA VAL A 130 25.36 -19.16 50.59
C VAL A 130 26.67 -19.44 51.33
N GLU A 131 26.63 -19.64 52.65
CA GLU A 131 27.82 -20.02 53.44
C GLU A 131 28.33 -21.41 53.06
N LEU A 132 27.43 -22.39 52.87
CA LEU A 132 27.79 -23.75 52.44
C LEU A 132 28.52 -23.76 51.08
N ILE A 133 28.06 -22.93 50.13
CA ILE A 133 28.69 -22.81 48.81
C ILE A 133 30.09 -22.18 48.93
N LEU A 134 30.25 -21.15 49.75
CA LEU A 134 31.55 -20.51 50.00
C LEU A 134 32.55 -21.43 50.70
N GLU A 135 32.09 -22.26 51.64
CA GLU A 135 32.92 -23.27 52.30
C GLU A 135 33.35 -24.40 51.35
N SER A 136 32.48 -24.77 50.40
CA SER A 136 32.78 -25.82 49.42
C SER A 136 33.88 -25.43 48.41
N GLU A 137 34.10 -24.13 48.21
CA GLU A 137 35.09 -23.59 47.27
C GLU A 137 36.41 -23.17 47.94
N GLY A 138 36.43 -23.13 49.28
CA GLY A 138 37.63 -22.90 50.10
C GLY A 138 38.42 -24.15 50.46
N ARG A 139 38.03 -25.32 49.93
CA ARG A 139 38.76 -26.60 50.04
C ARG A 139 39.52 -26.94 48.78
#